data_AF-A0A9E6EQ82-F1
#
_entry.id   AF-A0A9E6EQ82-F1
#
_cell.length_a   1.000
_cell.length_b   1.000
_cell.length_c   1.000
_cell.angle_alpha   90.00
_cell.angle_beta   90.00
_cell.angle_gamma   90.00
#
_symmetry.space_group_name_H-M   'P 1'
#
loop_
_entity.id
_entity.type
_entity.pdbx_description
1 polymer ?
#
loop_
_entity_poly.entity_id
_entity_poly.type
_entity_poly.pdbx_seq_one_letter_code
_entity_poly.pdbx_strand_id
1 'polypeptide(L)' 'MKKLRPSGSYRKVAGFQTATLIYDAIYWFCDKFIDPGSRTLDQMIQAARSGRQNIAEGSRAAATFSQ' A
#
# COMPACT_ATOMS: atom_id res chain seq x y z
N MET A 1 -24.40 19.69 -13.94
CA MET A 1 -22.99 19.50 -13.55
C MET A 1 -22.71 18.00 -13.45
N LYS A 2 -21.85 17.48 -14.33
CA LYS A 2 -21.52 16.05 -14.40
C LYS A 2 -20.54 15.74 -13.25
N LYS A 3 -20.91 14.89 -12.30
CA LYS A 3 -19.99 14.44 -11.23
C LYS A 3 -18.71 13.93 -11.88
N LEU A 4 -17.58 14.56 -11.55
CA LEU A 4 -16.25 14.12 -11.96
C LEU A 4 -16.09 12.65 -11.55
N ARG A 5 -15.52 11.88 -12.48
CA ARG A 5 -15.42 10.41 -12.43
C ARG A 5 -14.98 9.94 -11.05
N PRO A 6 -15.55 8.84 -10.51
CA PRO A 6 -15.08 8.28 -9.25
C PRO A 6 -13.58 8.05 -9.38
N SER A 7 -12.80 8.55 -8.42
CA SER A 7 -11.35 8.36 -8.35
C SER A 7 -11.03 6.90 -8.68
N GLY A 8 -10.43 6.70 -9.86
CA GLY A 8 -10.29 5.38 -10.45
C GLY A 8 -9.59 4.46 -9.47
N SER A 9 -10.29 3.39 -9.07
CA SER A 9 -9.94 2.45 -8.01
C SER A 9 -8.45 2.08 -8.05
N TYR A 10 -7.61 2.75 -7.25
CA TYR A 10 -6.18 2.43 -7.08
C TYR A 10 -5.95 0.94 -6.83
N ARG A 11 -6.95 0.25 -6.27
CA ARG A 11 -6.96 -1.21 -6.08
C ARG A 11 -6.78 -2.02 -7.37
N LYS A 12 -7.07 -1.43 -8.53
CA LYS A 12 -6.95 -2.06 -9.86
C LYS A 12 -5.60 -1.80 -10.52
N VAL A 13 -4.79 -0.86 -10.01
CA VAL A 13 -3.47 -0.60 -10.61
C VAL A 13 -2.50 -1.71 -10.21
N ALA A 14 -1.69 -2.16 -11.18
CA ALA A 14 -0.69 -3.21 -10.96
C ALA A 14 0.22 -2.87 -9.77
N GLY A 15 0.64 -1.61 -9.63
CA GLY A 15 1.46 -1.17 -8.50
C GLY A 15 0.84 -1.44 -7.14
N PHE A 16 -0.47 -1.20 -6.96
CA PHE A 16 -1.14 -1.45 -5.68
C PHE A 16 -1.29 -2.95 -5.38
N GLN A 17 -1.54 -3.74 -6.42
CA GLN A 17 -1.65 -5.20 -6.30
C GLN A 17 -0.27 -5.80 -5.95
N THR A 18 0.79 -5.39 -6.65
CA THR A 18 2.16 -5.80 -6.34
C THR A 18 2.57 -5.38 -4.93
N ALA A 19 2.27 -4.14 -4.51
CA ALA A 19 2.52 -3.69 -3.15
C ALA A 19 1.73 -4.50 -2.10
N THR A 20 0.56 -5.01 -2.46
CA THR A 20 -0.22 -5.93 -1.61
C THR A 20 0.45 -7.29 -1.48
N LEU A 21 0.91 -7.87 -2.59
CA LEU A 21 1.65 -9.14 -2.57
C LEU A 21 2.96 -9.03 -1.77
N ILE A 22 3.68 -7.91 -1.91
CA ILE A 22 4.90 -7.65 -1.13
C ILE A 22 4.58 -7.55 0.36
N TYR A 23 3.49 -6.88 0.73
CA TYR A 23 3.06 -6.81 2.13
C TYR A 23 2.79 -8.20 2.71
N ASP A 24 2.02 -9.02 1.99
CA ASP A 24 1.74 -10.38 2.44
C ASP A 24 3.05 -11.18 2.56
N ALA A 25 3.90 -11.17 1.54
CA ALA A 25 5.19 -11.87 1.56
C ALA A 25 6.08 -11.46 2.75
N ILE A 26 6.15 -10.17 3.06
CA ILE A 26 6.90 -9.67 4.22
C ILE A 26 6.25 -10.12 5.53
N TYR A 27 4.92 -10.14 5.62
CA TYR A 27 4.23 -10.65 6.80
C TYR A 27 4.60 -12.12 7.07
N TRP A 28 4.48 -12.98 6.05
CA TRP A 28 4.85 -14.40 6.16
C TRP A 28 6.34 -14.61 6.46
N PHE A 29 7.21 -13.77 5.88
CA PHE A 29 8.63 -13.82 6.15
C PHE A 29 8.94 -13.45 7.61
N CYS A 30 8.37 -12.34 8.10
CA CYS A 30 8.59 -11.89 9.47
C CYS A 30 8.05 -12.90 10.48
N ASP A 31 6.85 -13.44 10.27
CA ASP A 31 6.25 -14.47 11.15
C ASP A 31 7.14 -15.72 11.28
N LYS A 32 7.79 -16.12 10.19
CA LYS A 32 8.60 -17.35 10.17
C LYS A 32 10.04 -17.16 10.63
N PHE A 33 10.64 -15.99 10.36
CA PHE A 33 12.10 -15.83 10.44
C PHE A 33 12.57 -14.70 11.35
N ILE A 34 11.67 -13.84 11.82
CA ILE A 34 12.04 -12.68 12.63
C ILE A 34 11.45 -12.83 14.03
N ASP A 35 12.25 -12.51 15.04
CA ASP A 35 11.79 -12.55 16.43
C ASP A 35 10.58 -11.61 16.62
N PRO A 36 9.46 -12.11 17.19
CA PRO A 36 8.23 -11.33 17.36
C PRO A 36 8.39 -10.05 18.20
N GLY A 37 9.37 -9.99 19.09
CA GLY A 37 9.66 -8.80 19.92
C GLY A 37 10.66 -7.83 19.28
N SER A 38 11.17 -8.13 18.09
CA SER A 38 12.26 -7.36 17.49
C SER A 38 11.78 -6.06 16.84
N ARG A 39 12.58 -5.01 17.01
CA ARG A 39 12.42 -3.74 16.30
C ARG A 39 12.42 -3.91 14.77
N THR A 40 13.14 -4.92 14.28
CA THR A 40 13.24 -5.25 12.85
C THR A 40 11.89 -5.70 12.29
N LEU A 41 11.13 -6.53 13.02
CA LEU A 41 9.78 -6.93 12.60
C LEU A 41 8.89 -5.71 12.38
N ASP A 42 8.85 -4.82 13.38
CA ASP A 42 8.04 -3.61 13.32
C ASP A 42 8.39 -2.76 12.10
N GLN A 43 9.69 -2.55 11.85
CA GLN A 43 10.17 -1.75 10.73
C GLN A 43 9.79 -2.36 9.38
N MET A 44 9.96 -3.68 9.23
CA MET A 44 9.64 -4.39 7.98
C MET A 44 8.13 -4.35 7.69
N ILE A 45 7.29 -4.67 8.68
CA ILE A 45 5.83 -4.64 8.53
C ILE A 45 5.34 -3.22 8.23
N GLN A 46 5.89 -2.20 8.88
CA GLN A 46 5.53 -0.80 8.65
C GLN A 46 5.94 -0.33 7.25
N ALA A 47 7.17 -0.63 6.81
CA ALA A 47 7.64 -0.26 5.48
C ALA A 47 6.77 -0.90 4.39
N ALA A 48 6.46 -2.18 4.53
CA ALA A 48 5.61 -2.89 3.58
C ALA A 48 4.18 -2.30 3.52
N ARG A 49 3.62 -1.92 4.68
CA ARG A 49 2.30 -1.27 4.76
C ARG A 49 2.31 0.11 4.11
N SER A 50 3.36 0.89 4.32
CA SER A 50 3.52 2.24 3.76
C SER A 50 3.48 2.24 2.23
N GLY A 51 4.05 1.23 1.57
CA GLY A 51 4.03 1.11 0.11
C GLY A 51 2.61 1.15 -0.49
N ARG A 52 1.64 0.47 0.14
CA ARG A 52 0.23 0.50 -0.29
C ARG A 52 -0.44 1.84 -0.01
N GLN A 53 -0.12 2.47 1.12
CA GLN A 53 -0.68 3.76 1.53
C GLN A 53 -0.24 4.88 0.58
N ASN A 54 1.05 4.93 0.22
CA ASN A 54 1.61 5.91 -0.71
C ASN A 54 0.87 5.88 -2.07
N ILE A 55 0.57 4.69 -2.58
CA ILE A 55 -0.16 4.53 -3.85
C ILE A 55 -1.62 5.00 -3.72
N ALA A 56 -2.29 4.66 -2.62
CA ALA A 56 -3.67 5.09 -2.37
C ALA A 56 -3.77 6.62 -2.16
N GLU A 57 -2.79 7.23 -1.49
CA GLU A 57 -2.68 8.68 -1.32
C GLU A 57 -2.37 9.40 -2.62
N GLY A 58 -1.37 8.93 -3.38
CA GLY A 58 -1.05 9.48 -4.69
C GLY A 58 -2.23 9.41 -5.66
N SER A 59 -2.97 8.30 -5.67
CA SER A 59 -4.17 8.17 -6.50
C SER A 59 -5.30 9.13 -6.10
N ARG A 60 -5.47 9.40 -4.79
CA ARG A 60 -6.43 10.39 -4.30
C ARG A 60 -6.01 11.80 -4.67
N ALA A 61 -4.73 12.14 -4.47
CA ALA A 61 -4.18 13.45 -4.81
C ALA A 61 -4.34 13.76 -6.32
N ALA A 62 -4.02 12.81 -7.19
CA ALA A 62 -4.20 12.96 -8.64
C ALA A 62 -5.65 13.26 -9.05
N ALA A 63 -6.64 12.70 -8.35
CA ALA A 63 -8.05 12.98 -8.60
C ALA A 63 -8.47 14.40 -8.18
N THR A 64 -7.80 14.99 -7.18
CA THR A 64 -8.05 16.35 -6.70
C THR A 64 -7.39 17.41 -7.60
N PHE A 65 -6.20 17.15 -8.14
CA PHE A 65 -5.47 18.09 -9.01
C PHE A 65 -5.99 18.15 -10.45
N SER A 66 -6.87 17.23 -10.86
CA SER A 66 -7.53 17.25 -12.17
C SER A 66 -8.76 18.19 -12.24
N GLN A 67 -8.89 19.15 -11.30
CA GLN A 67 -9.96 20.14 -11.26
C GLN A 67 -9.53 21.51 -11.79
#